data_AF-A0A820TXH9-F1
#
_entry.id   AF-A0A820TXH9-F1
#
_cell.length_a   1.000
_cell.length_b   1.000
_cell.length_c   1.000
_cell.angle_alpha   90.00
_cell.angle_beta   90.00
_cell.angle_gamma   90.00
#
_symmetry.space_group_name_H-M   'P 1'
#
loop_
_entity.id
_entity.type
_entity.pdbx_description
1 polymer ?
#
loop_
_entity_poly.entity_id
_entity_poly.type
_entity_poly.pdbx_seq_one_letter_code
_entity_poly.pdbx_strand_id
1 'polypeptide(L)'
;MATIDQFLITSQNARIRQLSSIKNAYRACFSLAIIWWLHGTLWIYYQEMSPITNSCIYRSNKFFVYAVFFICIILCGAPCLIMLVFGLLTNRNIKQTTCLSRLRIDRHLMIVVFIQVFLTLIGLSTYGVYCAYKIITLNFQKTADQKVTDTLVGSITYMLCSVAYGGRFYIFLYSSSRFRRMVKDRVLWWRRARQIIPLTR
;
A
#
# COMPACT_ATOMS: atom_id res chain seq x y z
N MET A 1 -1.50 7.00 4.52
CA MET A 1 -0.77 7.81 5.52
C MET A 1 0.03 8.93 4.89
N ALA A 2 0.86 8.67 3.87
CA ALA A 2 1.67 9.71 3.21
C ALA A 2 0.88 10.92 2.65
N THR A 3 -0.28 10.68 2.03
CA THR A 3 -1.13 11.76 1.47
C THR A 3 -1.79 12.61 2.55
N ILE A 4 -2.16 12.01 3.68
CA ILE A 4 -2.71 12.72 4.84
C ILE A 4 -1.62 13.59 5.47
N ASP A 5 -0.43 13.04 5.67
CA ASP A 5 0.71 13.78 6.22
C ASP A 5 1.11 14.95 5.32
N GLN A 6 1.15 14.74 4.00
CA GLN A 6 1.35 15.82 3.03
C GLN A 6 0.28 16.91 3.11
N PHE A 7 -1.00 16.55 3.28
CA PHE A 7 -2.06 17.53 3.49
C PHE A 7 -1.88 18.32 4.79
N LEU A 8 -1.57 17.65 5.90
CA LEU A 8 -1.39 18.29 7.20
C LEU A 8 -0.21 19.29 7.17
N ILE A 9 0.91 18.92 6.55
CA ILE A 9 2.10 19.78 6.42
C ILE A 9 1.83 20.98 5.51
N THR A 10 1.08 20.78 4.41
CA THR A 10 0.76 21.83 3.44
C THR A 10 -0.41 22.73 3.87
N SER A 11 -1.09 22.41 4.98
CA SER A 11 -2.19 23.23 5.51
C SER A 11 -1.69 24.58 6.04
N GLN A 12 -2.41 25.65 5.72
CA GLN A 12 -2.12 26.99 6.23
C GLN A 12 -2.47 27.15 7.72
N ASN A 13 -3.35 26.30 8.25
CA ASN A 13 -3.77 26.36 9.64
C ASN A 13 -2.72 25.69 10.56
N ALA A 14 -2.12 26.46 11.46
CA ALA A 14 -1.10 25.99 12.39
C ALA A 14 -1.57 24.84 13.30
N ARG A 15 -2.85 24.82 13.69
CA ARG A 15 -3.43 23.72 14.50
C ARG A 15 -3.47 22.42 13.72
N ILE A 16 -3.84 22.47 12.45
CA ILE A 16 -3.88 21.29 11.55
C ILE A 16 -2.46 20.80 11.29
N ARG A 17 -1.50 21.71 11.08
CA ARG A 17 -0.09 21.36 10.88
C ARG A 17 0.54 20.66 12.10
N GLN A 18 0.14 21.05 13.32
CA GLN A 18 0.60 20.38 14.54
C GLN A 18 0.16 18.91 14.66
N LEU A 19 -0.89 18.49 13.93
CA LEU A 19 -1.32 17.09 13.93
C LEU A 19 -0.31 16.16 13.27
N SER A 20 0.52 16.66 12.34
CA SER A 20 1.65 15.95 11.71
C SER A 20 2.87 15.77 12.66
N SER A 21 2.68 15.92 13.97
CA SER A 21 3.76 15.66 14.92
C SER A 21 4.22 14.21 14.87
N ILE A 22 5.53 13.99 15.04
CA ILE A 22 6.13 12.65 15.07
C ILE A 22 5.51 11.76 16.14
N LYS A 23 5.10 12.33 17.28
CA LYS A 23 4.41 11.61 18.37
C LYS A 23 3.06 11.05 17.91
N ASN A 24 2.28 11.84 17.16
CA ASN A 24 1.01 11.39 16.61
C ASN A 24 1.21 10.36 15.50
N ALA A 25 2.25 10.51 14.68
CA ALA A 25 2.61 9.50 13.67
C ALA A 25 2.91 8.15 14.34
N TYR A 26 3.71 8.13 15.42
CA TYR A 26 3.96 6.91 16.17
C TYR A 26 2.69 6.30 16.77
N ARG A 27 1.84 7.12 17.41
CA ARG A 27 0.55 6.65 17.96
C ARG A 27 -0.33 6.03 16.88
N ALA A 28 -0.47 6.71 15.72
CA ALA A 28 -1.27 6.21 14.61
C ALA A 28 -0.70 4.91 14.02
N CYS A 29 0.61 4.83 13.82
CA CYS A 29 1.28 3.61 13.34
C CYS A 29 1.09 2.45 14.32
N PHE A 30 1.22 2.69 15.62
CA PHE A 30 1.03 1.68 16.66
C PHE A 30 -0.40 1.17 16.71
N SER A 31 -1.39 2.08 16.72
CA SER A 31 -2.81 1.71 16.68
C SER A 31 -3.16 0.90 15.43
N LEU A 32 -2.65 1.29 14.26
CA LEU A 32 -2.84 0.53 13.03
C LEU A 32 -2.20 -0.85 13.11
N ALA A 33 -0.98 -0.96 13.65
CA ALA A 33 -0.31 -2.24 13.82
C ALA A 33 -1.15 -3.21 14.65
N ILE A 34 -1.73 -2.76 15.77
CA ILE A 34 -2.62 -3.59 16.59
C ILE A 34 -3.84 -4.05 15.80
N ILE A 35 -4.51 -3.14 15.08
CA ILE A 35 -5.69 -3.47 14.26
C ILE A 35 -5.34 -4.53 13.21
N TRP A 36 -4.21 -4.37 12.52
CA TRP A 36 -3.74 -5.32 11.51
C TRP A 36 -3.35 -6.68 12.11
N TRP A 37 -2.76 -6.69 13.29
CA TRP A 37 -2.45 -7.93 14.01
C TRP A 37 -3.72 -8.70 14.38
N LEU A 38 -4.69 -8.02 15.00
CA LEU A 38 -5.98 -8.64 15.35
C LEU A 38 -6.70 -9.18 14.12
N HIS A 39 -6.72 -8.40 13.04
CA HIS A 39 -7.32 -8.84 11.78
C HIS A 39 -6.57 -10.02 11.15
N GLY A 40 -5.23 -10.02 11.20
CA GLY A 40 -4.40 -11.13 10.72
C GLY A 40 -4.66 -12.44 11.47
N THR A 41 -4.89 -12.37 12.78
CA THR A 41 -5.25 -13.55 13.58
C THR A 41 -6.57 -14.18 13.12
N LEU A 42 -7.58 -13.36 12.78
CA LEU A 42 -8.85 -13.87 12.22
C LEU A 42 -8.60 -14.60 10.89
N TRP A 43 -7.71 -14.08 10.05
CA TRP A 43 -7.38 -14.69 8.77
C TRP A 43 -6.77 -16.08 8.91
N ILE A 44 -5.84 -16.25 9.84
CA ILE A 44 -5.20 -17.54 10.14
C ILE A 44 -6.22 -18.53 10.67
N TYR A 45 -7.13 -18.10 11.55
CA TYR A 45 -8.10 -18.97 12.19
C TYR A 45 -9.15 -19.53 11.21
N TYR A 46 -9.57 -18.73 10.23
CA TYR A 46 -10.64 -19.10 9.29
C TYR A 46 -10.15 -19.67 7.95
N GLN A 47 -8.83 -19.82 7.78
CA GLN A 47 -8.23 -20.52 6.66
C GLN A 47 -7.92 -21.98 7.04
N GLU A 48 -8.29 -22.91 6.16
CA GLU A 48 -7.98 -24.32 6.33
C GLU A 48 -7.48 -24.92 5.01
N MET A 49 -6.67 -25.97 5.12
CA MET A 49 -6.19 -26.70 3.95
C MET A 49 -7.26 -27.72 3.56
N SER A 50 -7.82 -27.56 2.37
CA SER A 50 -8.78 -28.52 1.82
C SER A 50 -8.09 -29.87 1.62
N PRO A 51 -8.59 -30.97 2.23
CA PRO A 51 -8.00 -32.29 2.06
C PRO A 51 -8.21 -32.86 0.65
N ILE A 52 -9.15 -32.29 -0.11
CA ILE A 52 -9.51 -32.77 -1.46
C ILE A 52 -8.67 -32.07 -2.53
N THR A 53 -8.47 -30.76 -2.39
CA THR A 53 -7.82 -29.93 -3.42
C THR A 53 -6.41 -29.52 -3.07
N ASN A 54 -5.91 -29.86 -1.86
CA ASN A 54 -4.63 -29.41 -1.32
C ASN A 54 -4.42 -27.89 -1.45
N SER A 55 -5.51 -27.14 -1.37
CA SER A 55 -5.52 -25.69 -1.51
C SER A 55 -6.05 -25.03 -0.25
N CYS A 56 -5.58 -23.81 0.03
CA CYS A 56 -6.07 -23.02 1.14
C CYS A 56 -7.47 -22.48 0.81
N ILE A 57 -8.47 -22.91 1.57
CA ILE A 57 -9.86 -22.50 1.42
C ILE A 57 -10.34 -21.81 2.70
N TYR A 58 -11.41 -21.03 2.56
CA TYR A 58 -12.07 -20.44 3.71
C TYR A 58 -12.99 -21.47 4.36
N ARG A 59 -12.85 -21.64 5.66
CA ARG A 59 -13.64 -22.58 6.47
C ARG A 59 -15.14 -22.27 6.47
N SER A 60 -15.51 -21.01 6.24
CA SER A 60 -16.90 -20.56 6.28
C SER A 60 -17.21 -19.60 5.14
N ASN A 61 -18.34 -19.82 4.47
CA ASN A 61 -18.87 -18.90 3.45
C ASN A 61 -19.10 -17.48 4.02
N LYS A 62 -19.45 -17.37 5.31
CA LYS A 62 -19.60 -16.06 5.97
C LYS A 62 -18.26 -15.32 6.04
N PHE A 63 -17.19 -16.05 6.35
CA PHE A 63 -15.84 -15.48 6.38
C PHE A 63 -15.35 -15.12 4.98
N PHE A 64 -15.68 -15.91 3.95
CA PHE A 64 -15.39 -15.54 2.56
C PHE A 64 -16.04 -14.21 2.16
N VAL A 65 -17.32 -14.01 2.45
CA VAL A 65 -18.02 -12.73 2.18
C VAL A 65 -17.37 -11.58 2.96
N TYR A 66 -17.05 -11.79 4.24
CA TYR A 66 -16.33 -10.81 5.06
C TYR A 66 -14.96 -10.45 4.45
N ALA A 67 -14.16 -11.44 4.08
CA ALA A 67 -12.81 -11.26 3.54
C ALA A 67 -12.85 -10.41 2.26
N VAL A 68 -13.79 -10.68 1.37
CA VAL A 68 -13.92 -9.91 0.14
C VAL A 68 -14.49 -8.51 0.40
N PHE A 69 -15.49 -8.35 1.28
CA PHE A 69 -15.98 -7.01 1.65
C PHE A 69 -14.84 -6.16 2.24
N PHE A 70 -14.03 -6.75 3.11
CA PHE A 70 -12.85 -6.12 3.67
C PHE A 70 -11.84 -5.74 2.57
N ILE A 71 -11.54 -6.65 1.64
CA ILE A 71 -10.65 -6.37 0.50
C ILE A 71 -11.20 -5.22 -0.36
N CYS A 72 -12.47 -5.29 -0.77
CA CYS A 72 -13.06 -4.34 -1.71
C CYS A 72 -13.28 -2.96 -1.08
N ILE A 73 -13.78 -2.88 0.15
CA ILE A 73 -14.14 -1.60 0.76
C ILE A 73 -13.00 -1.05 1.59
N ILE A 74 -12.42 -1.84 2.49
CA ILE A 74 -11.42 -1.35 3.44
C ILE A 74 -10.04 -1.29 2.82
N LEU A 75 -9.66 -2.29 2.00
CA LEU A 75 -8.35 -2.30 1.35
C LEU A 75 -8.35 -1.46 0.06
N CYS A 76 -9.39 -1.58 -0.79
CA CYS A 76 -9.46 -0.85 -2.05
C CYS A 76 -10.20 0.48 -1.91
N GLY A 77 -11.49 0.47 -1.58
CA GLY A 77 -12.35 1.65 -1.63
C GLY A 77 -11.87 2.82 -0.75
N ALA A 78 -11.71 2.57 0.55
CA ALA A 78 -11.37 3.62 1.52
C ALA A 78 -10.01 4.27 1.24
N PRO A 79 -8.92 3.53 0.97
CA PRO A 79 -7.64 4.14 0.62
C PRO A 79 -7.71 4.92 -0.69
N CYS A 80 -8.46 4.44 -1.70
CA CYS A 80 -8.67 5.18 -2.94
C CYS A 80 -9.34 6.54 -2.68
N LEU A 81 -10.43 6.55 -1.93
CA LEU A 81 -11.17 7.78 -1.59
C LEU A 81 -10.32 8.75 -0.77
N ILE A 82 -9.64 8.25 0.27
CA ILE A 82 -8.75 9.05 1.12
C ILE A 82 -7.63 9.66 0.26
N MET A 83 -6.96 8.87 -0.57
CA MET A 83 -5.88 9.37 -1.42
C MET A 83 -6.37 10.41 -2.42
N LEU A 84 -7.54 10.23 -3.01
CA LEU A 84 -8.14 11.18 -3.95
C LEU A 84 -8.45 12.51 -3.25
N VAL A 85 -9.18 12.47 -2.12
CA VAL A 85 -9.59 13.66 -1.37
C VAL A 85 -8.37 14.43 -0.87
N PHE A 86 -7.47 13.76 -0.15
CA PHE A 86 -6.29 14.43 0.42
C PHE A 86 -5.28 14.85 -0.65
N GLY A 87 -5.18 14.11 -1.77
CA GLY A 87 -4.36 14.51 -2.91
C GLY A 87 -4.86 15.78 -3.58
N LEU A 88 -6.17 15.89 -3.79
CA LEU A 88 -6.80 17.11 -4.35
C LEU A 88 -6.65 18.30 -3.41
N LEU A 89 -6.90 18.10 -2.11
CA LEU A 89 -6.73 19.16 -1.10
C LEU A 89 -5.28 19.65 -1.02
N THR A 90 -4.33 18.72 -1.03
CA THR A 90 -2.89 19.04 -1.07
C THR A 90 -2.56 19.89 -2.30
N ASN A 91 -3.05 19.50 -3.48
CA ASN A 91 -2.83 20.26 -4.72
C ASN A 91 -3.42 21.69 -4.66
N ARG A 92 -4.60 21.87 -4.05
CA ARG A 92 -5.20 23.19 -3.84
C ARG A 92 -4.36 24.05 -2.89
N ASN A 93 -3.93 23.50 -1.75
CA ASN A 93 -3.11 24.21 -0.77
C ASN A 93 -1.76 24.65 -1.38
N ILE A 94 -1.13 23.80 -2.18
CA ILE A 94 0.15 24.12 -2.84
C ILE A 94 -0.01 25.28 -3.83
N LYS A 95 -1.07 25.26 -4.65
CA LYS A 95 -1.35 26.36 -5.60
C LYS A 95 -1.58 27.70 -4.89
N GLN A 96 -2.18 27.68 -3.70
CA GLN A 96 -2.42 28.88 -2.90
C GLN A 96 -1.19 29.41 -2.16
N THR A 97 -0.23 28.55 -1.81
CA THR A 97 0.89 28.90 -0.91
C THR A 97 2.19 29.22 -1.68
N THR A 98 2.05 29.68 -2.94
CA THR A 98 3.15 29.88 -3.90
C THR A 98 4.07 31.05 -3.50
N CYS A 99 4.95 30.83 -2.53
CA CYS A 99 6.07 31.72 -2.22
C CYS A 99 7.31 30.87 -1.83
N LEU A 100 8.41 31.02 -2.57
CA LEU A 100 9.79 30.59 -2.28
C LEU A 100 10.27 29.16 -2.65
N SER A 101 11.23 29.11 -3.59
CA SER A 101 12.47 28.30 -3.70
C SER A 101 12.55 26.83 -3.19
N ARG A 102 12.04 26.48 -2.01
CA ARG A 102 12.02 25.09 -1.49
C ARG A 102 11.12 24.15 -2.31
N LEU A 103 10.24 24.72 -3.14
CA LEU A 103 9.23 24.01 -3.93
C LEU A 103 9.75 23.01 -4.97
N ARG A 104 10.97 23.14 -5.51
CA ARG A 104 11.41 22.26 -6.63
C ARG A 104 11.64 20.82 -6.17
N ILE A 105 12.19 20.65 -4.97
CA ILE A 105 12.46 19.33 -4.37
C ILE A 105 11.14 18.71 -3.87
N ASP A 106 10.27 19.51 -3.26
CA ASP A 106 8.98 19.04 -2.75
C ASP A 106 7.99 18.72 -3.87
N ARG A 107 7.97 19.51 -4.96
CA ARG A 107 7.13 19.24 -6.14
C ARG A 107 7.50 17.92 -6.81
N HIS A 108 8.78 17.62 -6.94
CA HIS A 108 9.23 16.35 -7.50
C HIS A 108 8.81 15.18 -6.60
N LEU A 109 9.02 15.29 -5.28
CA LEU A 109 8.58 14.28 -4.32
C LEU A 109 7.06 14.06 -4.37
N MET A 110 6.27 15.11 -4.53
CA MET A 110 4.82 15.01 -4.65
C MET A 110 4.37 14.34 -5.94
N ILE A 111 5.00 14.63 -7.09
CA ILE A 111 4.69 13.95 -8.36
C ILE A 111 4.97 12.44 -8.25
N VAL A 112 6.08 12.06 -7.62
CA VAL A 112 6.44 10.65 -7.40
C VAL A 112 5.42 9.94 -6.53
N VAL A 113 5.03 10.57 -5.41
CA VAL A 113 3.99 10.03 -4.52
C VAL A 113 2.65 9.93 -5.27
N PHE A 114 2.30 10.91 -6.12
CA PHE A 114 1.08 10.87 -6.91
C PHE A 114 1.08 9.73 -7.94
N ILE A 115 2.17 9.53 -8.68
CA ILE A 115 2.33 8.40 -9.62
C ILE A 115 2.22 7.07 -8.87
N GLN A 116 2.86 6.96 -7.70
CA GLN A 116 2.79 5.76 -6.88
C GLN A 116 1.36 5.49 -6.36
N VAL A 117 0.66 6.54 -5.96
CA VAL A 117 -0.77 6.46 -5.58
C VAL A 117 -1.57 5.97 -6.77
N PHE A 118 -1.41 6.57 -7.95
CA PHE A 118 -2.13 6.20 -9.16
C PHE A 118 -1.89 4.75 -9.58
N LEU A 119 -0.64 4.28 -9.57
CA LEU A 119 -0.31 2.87 -9.82
C LEU A 119 -0.93 1.93 -8.77
N THR A 120 -0.96 2.35 -7.50
CA THR A 120 -1.64 1.60 -6.43
C THR A 120 -3.15 1.53 -6.68
N LEU A 121 -3.78 2.62 -7.13
CA LEU A 121 -5.22 2.64 -7.47
C LEU A 121 -5.53 1.64 -8.59
N ILE A 122 -4.74 1.60 -9.66
CA ILE A 122 -4.93 0.67 -10.77
C ILE A 122 -4.74 -0.79 -10.30
N GLY A 123 -3.67 -1.07 -9.57
CA GLY A 123 -3.41 -2.42 -9.05
C GLY A 123 -4.49 -2.91 -8.10
N LEU A 124 -4.97 -2.06 -7.18
CA LEU A 124 -6.03 -2.46 -6.24
C LEU A 124 -7.39 -2.56 -6.90
N SER A 125 -7.75 -1.63 -7.78
CA SER A 125 -9.05 -1.65 -8.44
C SER A 125 -9.22 -2.90 -9.30
N THR A 126 -8.21 -3.26 -10.10
CA THR A 126 -8.22 -4.49 -10.89
C THR A 126 -8.37 -5.72 -10.02
N TYR A 127 -7.65 -5.79 -8.89
CA TYR A 127 -7.78 -6.89 -7.92
C TYR A 127 -9.15 -6.95 -7.24
N GLY A 128 -9.68 -5.80 -6.81
CA GLY A 128 -11.02 -5.71 -6.24
C GLY A 128 -12.11 -6.17 -7.20
N VAL A 129 -12.02 -5.79 -8.49
CA VAL A 129 -12.95 -6.24 -9.53
C VAL A 129 -12.89 -7.76 -9.72
N TYR A 130 -11.69 -8.34 -9.74
CA TYR A 130 -11.52 -9.80 -9.81
C TYR A 130 -12.15 -10.50 -8.59
N CYS A 131 -11.92 -10.00 -7.38
CA CYS A 131 -12.54 -10.54 -6.17
C CYS A 131 -14.07 -10.45 -6.21
N ALA A 132 -14.64 -9.34 -6.68
CA ALA A 132 -16.08 -9.18 -6.85
C ALA A 132 -16.64 -10.17 -7.88
N TYR A 133 -15.98 -10.35 -9.02
CA TYR A 133 -16.34 -11.35 -10.01
C TYR A 133 -16.35 -12.78 -9.41
N LYS A 134 -15.35 -13.13 -8.58
CA LYS A 134 -15.29 -14.45 -7.92
C LYS A 134 -16.45 -14.68 -6.94
N ILE A 135 -16.97 -13.64 -6.29
CA ILE A 135 -18.20 -13.76 -5.48
C ILE A 135 -19.40 -14.03 -6.36
N ILE A 136 -19.62 -13.15 -7.34
CA ILE A 136 -20.83 -13.19 -8.18
C ILE A 136 -20.92 -14.56 -8.83
N THR A 137 -19.77 -15.11 -9.25
CA THR A 137 -19.69 -16.41 -9.92
C THR A 137 -19.47 -17.60 -8.99
N LEU A 138 -19.59 -17.45 -7.67
CA LEU A 138 -19.28 -18.50 -6.69
C LEU A 138 -20.16 -19.76 -6.87
N ASN A 139 -21.45 -19.56 -7.14
CA ASN A 139 -22.44 -20.64 -7.27
C ASN A 139 -22.64 -21.11 -8.71
N PHE A 140 -21.87 -20.58 -9.66
CA PHE A 140 -22.00 -20.94 -11.07
C PHE A 140 -21.13 -22.16 -11.38
N GLN A 141 -21.70 -23.15 -12.06
CA GLN A 141 -20.91 -24.27 -12.59
C GLN A 141 -20.05 -23.77 -13.74
N LYS A 142 -18.72 -23.76 -13.53
CA LYS A 142 -17.74 -23.32 -14.52
C LYS A 142 -17.18 -24.50 -15.29
N THR A 143 -17.11 -24.36 -16.62
CA THR A 143 -16.43 -25.32 -17.51
C THR A 143 -14.93 -25.37 -17.23
N ALA A 144 -14.25 -26.43 -17.68
CA ALA A 144 -12.80 -26.58 -17.50
C ALA A 144 -12.01 -25.37 -18.05
N ASP A 145 -12.35 -24.93 -19.26
CA ASP A 145 -11.69 -23.77 -19.90
C ASP A 145 -11.87 -22.48 -19.10
N GLN A 146 -13.09 -22.24 -18.59
CA GLN A 146 -13.38 -21.07 -17.76
C GLN A 146 -12.56 -21.06 -16.46
N LYS A 147 -12.30 -22.22 -15.85
CA LYS A 147 -11.45 -22.32 -14.66
C LYS A 147 -10.00 -21.98 -14.97
N VAL A 148 -9.49 -22.35 -16.15
CA VAL A 148 -8.13 -22.00 -16.59
C VAL A 148 -8.03 -20.49 -16.81
N THR A 149 -9.00 -19.90 -17.52
CA THR A 149 -9.05 -18.43 -17.73
C THR A 149 -9.13 -17.68 -16.40
N ASP A 150 -9.99 -18.11 -15.48
CA ASP A 150 -10.13 -17.51 -14.14
C ASP A 150 -8.81 -17.52 -13.35
N THR A 151 -8.03 -18.59 -13.49
CA THR A 151 -6.75 -18.76 -12.81
C THR A 151 -5.69 -17.85 -13.43
N LEU A 152 -5.66 -17.76 -14.76
CA LEU A 152 -4.76 -16.86 -15.48
C LEU A 152 -5.04 -15.39 -15.13
N VAL A 153 -6.30 -14.97 -15.22
CA VAL A 153 -6.73 -13.60 -14.87
C VAL A 153 -6.37 -13.31 -13.40
N GLY A 154 -6.69 -14.23 -12.49
CA GLY A 154 -6.33 -14.08 -11.07
C GLY A 154 -4.83 -13.89 -10.85
N SER A 155 -4.00 -14.64 -11.58
CA SER A 155 -2.55 -14.56 -11.49
C SER A 155 -2.01 -13.22 -12.00
N ILE A 156 -2.51 -12.75 -13.16
CA ILE A 156 -2.13 -11.45 -13.74
C ILE A 156 -2.52 -10.31 -12.79
N THR A 157 -3.75 -10.31 -12.31
CA THR A 157 -4.25 -9.27 -11.42
C THR A 157 -3.51 -9.27 -10.08
N TYR A 158 -3.19 -10.44 -9.53
CA TYR A 158 -2.38 -10.56 -8.33
C TYR A 158 -0.95 -10.03 -8.52
N MET A 159 -0.32 -10.33 -9.67
CA MET A 159 1.00 -9.79 -10.01
C MET A 159 0.99 -8.26 -10.14
N LEU A 160 -0.02 -7.70 -10.82
CA LEU A 160 -0.20 -6.24 -10.93
C LEU A 160 -0.32 -5.57 -9.55
N CYS A 161 -1.13 -6.16 -8.67
CA CYS A 161 -1.27 -5.69 -7.30
C CYS A 161 0.06 -5.76 -6.53
N SER A 162 0.78 -6.89 -6.65
CA SER A 162 2.08 -7.11 -6.01
C SER A 162 3.15 -6.13 -6.49
N VAL A 163 3.21 -5.84 -7.79
CA VAL A 163 4.12 -4.84 -8.37
C VAL A 163 3.78 -3.44 -7.86
N ALA A 164 2.50 -3.10 -7.71
CA ALA A 164 2.11 -1.81 -7.17
C ALA A 164 2.54 -1.61 -5.69
N TYR A 165 2.55 -2.68 -4.90
CA TYR A 165 3.04 -2.65 -3.52
C TYR A 165 4.57 -2.72 -3.41
N GLY A 166 5.22 -3.66 -4.10
CA GLY A 166 6.67 -3.86 -4.06
C GLY A 166 7.47 -2.84 -4.86
N GLY A 167 6.88 -2.29 -5.93
CA GLY A 167 7.48 -1.30 -6.83
C GLY A 167 7.82 0.03 -6.15
N ARG A 168 7.21 0.31 -4.99
CA ARG A 168 7.40 1.56 -4.23
C ARG A 168 8.86 1.84 -3.93
N PHE A 169 9.59 0.82 -3.46
CA PHE A 169 11.01 0.94 -3.16
C PHE A 169 11.81 1.32 -4.41
N TYR A 170 11.56 0.64 -5.53
CA TYR A 170 12.25 0.87 -6.80
C TYR A 170 11.93 2.26 -7.37
N ILE A 171 10.68 2.69 -7.30
CA ILE A 171 10.26 4.04 -7.71
C ILE A 171 11.03 5.11 -6.91
N PHE A 172 11.15 4.95 -5.58
CA PHE A 172 11.94 5.86 -4.76
C PHE A 172 13.44 5.83 -5.08
N LEU A 173 13.98 4.66 -5.38
CA LEU A 173 15.38 4.48 -5.77
C LEU A 173 15.70 5.17 -7.11
N TYR A 174 14.85 5.02 -8.11
CA TYR A 174 15.05 5.64 -9.42
C TYR A 174 14.75 7.15 -9.41
N SER A 175 13.74 7.57 -8.66
CA SER A 175 13.25 8.95 -8.75
C SER A 175 13.93 9.92 -7.78
N SER A 176 14.32 9.49 -6.58
CA SER A 176 14.88 10.39 -5.56
C SER A 176 16.40 10.32 -5.48
N SER A 177 17.08 11.36 -5.98
CA SER A 177 18.54 11.51 -5.84
C SER A 177 18.99 11.61 -4.37
N ARG A 178 18.12 12.10 -3.48
CA ARG A 178 18.33 12.12 -2.03
C ARG A 178 18.27 10.71 -1.44
N PHE A 179 17.27 9.93 -1.84
CA PHE A 179 17.15 8.53 -1.38
C PHE A 179 18.33 7.69 -1.84
N ARG A 180 18.77 7.84 -3.10
CA ARG A 180 19.98 7.17 -3.61
C ARG A 180 21.23 7.48 -2.80
N ARG A 181 21.45 8.76 -2.47
CA ARG A 181 22.59 9.17 -1.62
C ARG A 181 22.50 8.51 -0.24
N MET A 182 21.34 8.58 0.41
CA MET A 182 21.14 7.98 1.73
C MET A 182 21.37 6.46 1.75
N VAL A 183 20.88 5.75 0.72
CA VAL A 183 21.11 4.30 0.56
C VAL A 183 22.59 4.02 0.34
N LYS A 184 23.25 4.76 -0.57
CA LYS A 184 24.68 4.61 -0.85
C LYS A 184 25.52 4.84 0.41
N ASP A 185 25.22 5.88 1.18
CA ASP A 185 25.93 6.22 2.41
C ASP A 185 25.79 5.13 3.47
N ARG A 186 24.57 4.58 3.65
CA ARG A 186 24.35 3.44 4.56
C ARG A 186 25.07 2.18 4.10
N VAL A 187 25.05 1.86 2.81
CA VAL A 187 25.76 0.69 2.26
C VAL A 187 27.27 0.84 2.42
N LEU A 188 27.82 2.02 2.14
CA LEU A 188 29.24 2.32 2.32
C LEU A 188 29.65 2.29 3.81
N TRP A 189 28.78 2.78 4.70
CA TRP A 189 28.97 2.67 6.13
C TRP A 189 28.97 1.20 6.57
N TRP A 190 28.03 0.38 6.11
CA TRP A 190 27.98 -1.05 6.43
C TRP A 190 29.20 -1.82 5.92
N ARG A 191 29.70 -1.45 4.72
CA ARG A 191 30.96 -2.01 4.18
C ARG A 191 32.17 -1.64 5.04
N ARG A 192 32.27 -0.38 5.48
CA ARG A 192 33.33 0.08 6.39
C ARG A 192 33.24 -0.57 7.77
N ALA A 193 32.04 -0.66 8.35
CA ALA A 193 31.82 -1.34 9.63
C ALA A 193 32.23 -2.82 9.59
N ARG A 194 31.97 -3.52 8.46
CA ARG A 194 32.44 -4.89 8.25
C ARG A 194 33.96 -5.03 8.15
N GLN A 195 34.68 -3.98 7.74
CA GLN A 195 36.14 -4.00 7.64
C GLN A 195 36.83 -3.66 8.97
N ILE A 196 36.12 -3.03 9.92
CA ILE A 196 36.67 -2.56 11.20
C ILE A 196 36.49 -3.59 12.33
N ILE A 197 35.64 -4.60 12.15
CA ILE A 197 35.49 -5.70 13.11
C ILE A 197 36.48 -6.80 12.70
N PRO A 198 37.69 -6.91 13.29
CA PRO A 198 38.49 -8.10 13.12
C PRO A 198 37.69 -9.25 13.72
N LEU A 199 37.50 -10.30 12.93
CA LEU A 199 37.09 -11.61 13.41
C LEU A 199 38.18 -12.07 14.38
N THR A 200 38.03 -11.72 15.66
CA THR A 200 38.76 -12.33 16.76
C THR A 200 38.24 -13.75 16.85
N ARG A 201 39.04 -14.65 16.31
CA ARG A 201 38.84 -16.10 16.36
C ARG A 201 39.76 -16.69 17.41
#